data_AF-A0A8E2FA14-F1
#
_entry.id   AF-A0A8E2FA14-F1
#
_cell.length_a   1.000
_cell.length_b   1.000
_cell.length_c   1.000
_cell.angle_alpha   90.00
_cell.angle_beta   90.00
_cell.angle_gamma   90.00
#
_symmetry.space_group_name_H-M   'P 1'
#
loop_
_entity.id
_entity.type
_entity.pdbx_description
1 polymer ?
#
loop_
_entity_poly.entity_id
_entity_poly.type
_entity_poly.pdbx_seq_one_letter_code
_entity_poly.pdbx_strand_id
1 'polypeptide(L)' 'VSRVMILSKDGYVCLAPSGVRVDDIIVVLLGASVPFILRRIIGNLEHEEYELIGEAYVHGIMDGEILEEWRAGRRQPQ' A
#
# COMPACT_ATOMS: atom_id res chain seq x y z
N VAL A 1 5.94 12.07 13.51
CA VAL A 1 6.39 11.41 12.26
C VAL A 1 6.13 12.39 11.12
N SER A 2 7.14 12.77 10.34
CA SER A 2 6.92 13.61 9.15
C SER A 2 6.23 12.80 8.06
N ARG A 3 5.44 13.47 7.23
CA ARG A 3 4.72 12.86 6.11
C ARG A 3 5.20 13.47 4.80
N VAL A 4 5.15 12.69 3.74
CA VAL A 4 5.54 13.10 2.38
C VAL A 4 4.42 12.76 1.41
N MET A 5 4.24 13.63 0.42
CA MET A 5 3.34 13.36 -0.70
C MET A 5 4.12 12.60 -1.76
N ILE A 6 3.55 11.48 -2.21
CA ILE A 6 4.12 10.64 -3.26
C ILE A 6 3.07 10.37 -4.34
N LEU A 7 3.55 10.07 -5.55
CA LEU A 7 2.74 9.53 -6.64
C LEU A 7 3.14 8.07 -6.83
N SER A 8 2.17 7.15 -6.73
CA SER A 8 2.42 5.74 -6.99
C SER A 8 2.61 5.48 -8.48
N LYS A 9 3.18 4.32 -8.82
CA LYS A 9 3.36 3.90 -10.23
C LYS A 9 2.03 3.80 -10.99
N ASP A 10 0.96 3.47 -10.28
CA ASP A 10 -0.39 3.35 -10.82
C ASP A 10 -1.13 4.72 -10.86
N GLY A 11 -0.45 5.81 -10.50
CA GLY A 11 -0.99 7.18 -10.56
C GLY A 11 -1.77 7.62 -9.33
N TYR A 12 -1.74 6.86 -8.22
CA TYR A 12 -2.42 7.26 -6.99
C TYR A 12 -1.62 8.31 -6.22
N VAL A 13 -2.28 9.40 -5.83
CA VAL A 13 -1.72 10.42 -4.93
C VAL A 13 -1.82 9.91 -3.49
N CYS A 14 -0.69 9.88 -2.79
CA CYS A 14 -0.62 9.32 -1.44
C CYS A 14 0.05 10.28 -0.47
N LEU A 15 -0.39 10.26 0.79
CA LEU A 15 0.30 10.87 1.92
C LEU A 15 0.83 9.75 2.83
N ALA A 16 2.14 9.58 2.86
CA ALA A 16 2.81 8.43 3.50
C ALA A 16 3.83 8.87 4.56
N PRO A 17 4.34 7.97 5.42
CA PRO A 17 5.45 8.27 6.33
C PRO A 17 6.70 8.72 5.55
N SER A 18 7.51 9.62 6.11
CA SER A 18 8.70 10.14 5.41
C SER A 18 9.79 9.10 5.10
N GLY A 19 9.70 7.89 5.68
CA GLY A 19 10.65 6.79 5.47
C GLY A 19 10.39 5.94 4.22
N VAL A 20 9.38 6.29 3.41
CA VAL A 20 9.08 5.58 2.16
C VAL A 20 10.19 5.75 1.13
N ARG A 21 10.33 4.75 0.26
CA ARG A 21 11.34 4.66 -0.80
C ARG A 21 10.70 4.13 -2.09
N VAL A 22 11.44 4.28 -3.19
CA VAL A 22 11.11 3.58 -4.45
C VAL A 22 11.08 2.07 -4.16
N ASP A 23 10.16 1.36 -4.83
CA ASP A 23 9.85 -0.06 -4.67
C ASP A 23 9.12 -0.47 -3.37
N ASP A 24 8.81 0.48 -2.49
CA ASP A 24 7.79 0.25 -1.46
C ASP A 24 6.41 0.09 -2.13
N ILE A 25 5.59 -0.81 -1.58
CA ILE A 25 4.28 -1.15 -2.13
C ILE A 25 3.15 -0.64 -1.24
N ILE A 26 2.09 -0.15 -1.89
CA ILE A 26 0.84 0.20 -1.23
C ILE A 26 -0.03 -1.06 -1.17
N VAL A 27 -0.51 -1.41 0.02
CA VAL A 27 -1.38 -2.57 0.22
C VAL A 27 -2.63 -2.18 1.00
N VAL A 28 -3.72 -2.87 0.70
CA VAL A 28 -4.92 -2.88 1.54
C VAL A 28 -4.99 -4.23 2.23
N LEU A 29 -4.71 -4.25 3.53
CA LEU A 29 -4.79 -5.45 4.34
C LEU A 29 -6.25 -5.73 4.69
N LEU A 30 -6.74 -6.94 4.38
CA LEU A 30 -8.11 -7.32 4.70
C LEU A 30 -8.36 -7.23 6.21
N GLY A 31 -9.41 -6.52 6.58
CA GLY A 31 -9.77 -6.25 7.98
C GLY A 31 -9.19 -4.95 8.54
N ALA A 32 -8.29 -4.27 7.82
CA ALA A 32 -7.87 -2.93 8.19
C ALA A 32 -8.78 -1.85 7.59
N SER A 33 -8.83 -0.69 8.25
CA SER A 33 -9.62 0.46 7.81
C SER A 33 -8.86 1.44 6.91
N VAL A 34 -7.55 1.24 6.72
CA VAL A 34 -6.67 2.15 5.98
C VAL A 34 -5.65 1.38 5.14
N PRO A 35 -5.14 1.96 4.03
CA PRO A 35 -3.99 1.43 3.31
C PRO A 35 -2.68 1.49 4.12
N PHE A 36 -1.75 0.60 3.79
CA PHE A 36 -0.41 0.54 4.37
C PHE A 36 0.66 0.56 3.30
N ILE A 37 1.86 0.96 3.71
CA ILE A 37 3.08 0.83 2.93
C ILE A 37 3.90 -0.32 3.50
N LEU A 38 4.24 -1.28 2.65
CA LEU A 38 5.15 -2.38 2.96
C LEU A 38 6.43 -2.27 2.13
N ARG A 39 7.55 -2.72 2.70
CA ARG A 39 8.82 -2.86 2.01
C ARG A 39 9.23 -4.32 1.98
N ARG A 40 9.51 -4.86 0.80
CA ARG A 40 10.02 -6.23 0.66
C ARG A 40 11.42 -6.34 1.26
N ILE A 41 11.64 -7.37 2.07
CA ILE A 41 12.95 -7.70 2.62
C ILE A 41 13.62 -8.71 1.68
N ILE A 42 14.77 -8.33 1.10
CA ILE A 42 15.54 -9.20 0.20
C ILE A 42 16.52 -10.00 1.07
N GLY A 43 16.47 -11.33 1.01
CA GLY A 43 17.46 -12.19 1.67
C GLY A 43 16.94 -13.52 2.19
N ASN A 44 15.62 -13.67 2.36
CA ASN A 44 15.00 -14.96 2.64
C ASN A 44 14.53 -15.61 1.33
N LEU A 45 15.09 -16.77 0.98
CA LEU A 45 14.72 -17.52 -0.23
C LEU A 45 13.55 -18.49 0.00
N GLU A 46 13.19 -18.75 1.25
CA GLU A 46 12.13 -19.70 1.61
C GLU A 46 10.77 -19.03 1.78
N HIS A 47 10.76 -17.78 2.25
CA HIS A 47 9.54 -17.01 2.49
C HIS A 47 9.70 -15.55 2.05
N GLU A 48 8.61 -14.98 1.52
CA GLU A 48 8.54 -13.53 1.31
C GLU A 48 8.30 -12.83 2.63
N GLU A 49 9.19 -11.90 2.97
CA GLU A 49 9.09 -11.07 4.16
C GLU A 49 8.94 -9.61 3.79
N TYR A 50 8.16 -8.89 4.60
CA TYR A 50 7.86 -7.49 4.39
C TYR A 50 8.00 -6.73 5.72
N GLU A 51 8.66 -5.57 5.66
CA GLU A 51 8.69 -4.59 6.74
C GLU A 51 7.47 -3.67 6.62
N LEU A 52 6.75 -3.47 7.74
CA LEU A 52 5.67 -2.50 7.83
C LEU A 52 6.25 -1.09 7.99
N ILE A 53 6.16 -0.27 6.95
CA ILE A 53 6.64 1.12 6.97
C ILE A 53 5.62 2.03 7.67
N GLY A 54 4.32 1.76 7.47
CA GLY A 54 3.24 2.41 8.20
C GLY A 54 1.97 2.62 7.37
N GLU A 55 0.96 3.23 7.99
CA GLU A 55 -0.28 3.64 7.33
C GLU A 55 -0.06 4.76 6.30
N ALA A 56 -0.90 4.78 5.26
CA ALA A 56 -0.92 5.85 4.27
C ALA A 56 -2.35 6.25 3.92
N TYR A 57 -2.57 7.55 3.70
CA TYR A 57 -3.76 8.00 2.97
C TYR A 57 -3.50 7.84 1.49
N VAL A 58 -4.43 7.20 0.78
CA VAL A 58 -4.33 6.97 -0.67
C VAL A 58 -5.64 7.42 -1.31
N HIS A 59 -5.55 8.48 -2.11
CA HIS A 59 -6.72 9.07 -2.76
C HIS A 59 -7.35 8.07 -3.74
N GLY A 60 -8.67 7.88 -3.67
CA GLY A 60 -9.41 6.92 -4.49
C GLY A 60 -9.28 5.46 -4.05
N ILE A 61 -8.70 5.20 -2.87
CA ILE A 61 -8.61 3.86 -2.26
C ILE A 61 -9.09 3.87 -0.81
N MET A 62 -8.82 4.95 -0.07
CA MET A 62 -9.07 5.07 1.38
C MET A 62 -10.55 4.84 1.75
N ASP A 63 -11.48 5.21 0.89
CA ASP A 63 -12.92 5.14 1.18
C ASP A 63 -13.53 3.79 0.77
N GLY A 64 -12.68 2.81 0.42
CA GLY A 64 -13.07 1.42 0.16
C GLY A 64 -13.31 1.09 -1.31
N GLU A 65 -13.05 2.02 -2.23
CA GLU A 65 -13.29 1.88 -3.66
C GLU A 65 -12.61 0.62 -4.23
N ILE A 66 -11.37 0.35 -3.79
CA ILE A 66 -10.62 -0.83 -4.24
C ILE A 66 -11.26 -2.15 -3.75
N LEU A 67 -11.88 -2.13 -2.57
CA LEU A 67 -12.55 -3.30 -2.00
C LEU A 67 -13.84 -3.59 -2.75
N GLU A 68 -14.55 -2.54 -3.19
CA GLU A 68 -15.72 -2.65 -4.05
C GLU A 68 -15.35 -3.23 -5.43
N GLU A 69 -14.27 -2.75 -6.04
CA GLU A 69 -13.75 -3.32 -7.29
C GLU A 69 -13.35 -4.79 -7.16
N TRP A 70 -12.66 -5.14 -6.08
CA TRP A 70 -12.27 -6.52 -5.80
C TRP A 70 -13.49 -7.43 -5.62
N ARG A 71 -14.47 -7.02 -4.81
CA ARG A 71 -15.71 -7.76 -4.60
C ARG A 71 -16.54 -7.93 -5.87
N ALA A 72 -16.49 -6.93 -6.77
CA ALA A 72 -17.15 -7.00 -8.06
C ALA A 72 -16.37 -7.77 -9.13
N GLY A 73 -15.18 -8.30 -8.80
CA GLY A 73 -14.31 -9.01 -9.75
C GLY A 73 -13.66 -8.11 -10.80
N ARG A 74 -13.73 -6.78 -10.64
CA ARG A 74 -13.10 -5.80 -11.55
C ARG A 74 -11.61 -5.64 -11.29
N ARG A 75 -11.14 -6.02 -10.10
CA ARG A 75 -9.72 -6.02 -9.73
C ARG A 75 -9.34 -7.34 -9.07
N GLN A 76 -8.25 -7.96 -9.53
CA GLN A 76 -7.70 -9.15 -8.91
C GLN A 76 -6.68 -8.76 -7.82
N PRO A 77 -6.57 -9.52 -6.72
CA PRO A 77 -5.49 -9.34 -5.76
C PRO A 77 -4.15 -9.62 -6.47
N GLN A 78 -3.15 -8.79 -6.20
CA GLN A 78 -1.78 -8.97 -6.70
C GLN A 78 -0.99 -9.89 -5.77
#